data_AF-A0A963CMW5-F1
#
_entry.id   AF-A0A963CMW5-F1
#
_cell.length_a   1.000
_cell.length_b   1.000
_cell.length_c   1.000
_cell.angle_alpha   90.00
_cell.angle_beta   90.00
_cell.angle_gamma   90.00
#
_symmetry.space_group_name_H-M   'P 1'
#
loop_
_entity.id
_entity.type
_entity.pdbx_description
1 polymer ?
#
loop_
_entity_poly.entity_id
_entity_poly.type
_entity_poly.pdbx_seq_one_letter_code
_entity_poly.pdbx_strand_id
1 'polypeptide(L)'
;MGLLSGLFAAKIDYPPIDPTTDAARRIAEVERQLGELAGKVSDKLEVIPSRHAAYVFIGKPPKKFGLAWIHNGEVSGLNSLVQDHGMKPSEVEKVVDELRSVYEKAGDAKRFSTKVNDRLVVVTPSSQLEEGVHKIIDRITH
;
A
#
# COMPACT_ATOMS: atom_id res chain seq x y z
N MET A 1 -22.86 17.55 20.34
CA MET A 1 -22.96 18.10 18.97
C MET A 1 -21.84 17.49 18.14
N GLY A 2 -22.19 16.58 17.23
CA GLY A 2 -21.26 15.70 16.53
C GLY A 2 -20.56 16.38 15.36
N LEU A 3 -19.23 16.31 15.36
CA LEU A 3 -18.36 16.80 14.28
C LEU A 3 -17.37 15.71 13.86
N LEU A 4 -17.85 14.52 13.44
CA LEU A 4 -16.98 13.47 12.90
C LEU A 4 -17.58 12.66 11.73
N SER A 5 -18.64 13.14 11.08
CA SER A 5 -19.36 12.31 10.08
C SER A 5 -19.04 12.62 8.61
N GLY A 6 -17.99 13.41 8.31
CA GLY A 6 -17.94 14.09 7.00
C GLY A 6 -16.83 13.78 6.00
N LEU A 7 -15.62 13.34 6.38
CA LEU A 7 -14.43 13.71 5.56
C LEU A 7 -13.38 12.62 5.26
N PHE A 8 -13.72 11.32 5.27
CA PHE A 8 -12.73 10.26 4.94
C PHE A 8 -13.11 9.33 3.78
N ALA A 9 -14.00 9.77 2.91
CA ALA A 9 -14.15 9.20 1.57
C ALA A 9 -14.00 10.34 0.56
N ALA A 10 -12.77 10.82 0.33
CA ALA A 10 -12.49 11.41 -0.97
C ALA A 10 -12.88 10.31 -1.97
N LYS A 11 -13.98 10.51 -2.70
CA LYS A 11 -14.50 9.56 -3.69
C LYS A 11 -13.30 9.02 -4.44
N ILE A 12 -13.02 7.74 -4.29
CA ILE A 12 -12.02 7.07 -5.09
C ILE A 12 -12.65 7.05 -6.49
N ASP A 13 -12.36 8.10 -7.27
CA ASP A 13 -12.86 8.30 -8.63
C ASP A 13 -11.94 7.57 -9.61
N TYR A 14 -11.67 6.30 -9.29
CA TYR A 14 -10.90 5.41 -10.15
C TYR A 14 -11.81 4.34 -10.71
N PRO A 15 -11.66 4.00 -12.00
CA PRO A 15 -12.45 2.93 -12.61
C PRO A 15 -12.25 1.62 -11.83
N PRO A 16 -13.29 0.78 -11.73
CA PRO A 16 -13.15 -0.53 -11.12
C PRO A 16 -12.09 -1.34 -11.86
N ILE A 17 -11.30 -2.13 -11.12
CA ILE A 17 -10.34 -3.05 -11.74
C ILE A 17 -11.07 -4.15 -12.50
N ASP A 18 -10.55 -4.50 -13.67
CA ASP A 18 -11.05 -5.64 -14.43
C ASP A 18 -10.64 -6.96 -13.74
N PRO A 19 -11.60 -7.81 -13.33
CA PRO A 19 -11.34 -9.05 -12.60
C PRO A 19 -10.54 -10.09 -13.40
N THR A 20 -10.46 -9.95 -14.73
CA THR A 20 -9.71 -10.86 -15.59
C THR A 20 -8.21 -10.57 -15.60
N THR A 21 -7.79 -9.41 -15.09
CA THR A 21 -6.39 -8.98 -15.07
C THR A 21 -5.57 -9.70 -14.00
N ASP A 22 -4.26 -9.83 -14.24
CA ASP A 22 -3.32 -10.38 -13.26
C ASP A 22 -3.29 -9.59 -11.95
N ALA A 23 -3.47 -8.27 -12.04
CA ALA A 23 -3.53 -7.40 -10.87
C ALA A 23 -4.73 -7.74 -9.96
N ALA A 24 -5.90 -8.03 -10.54
CA ALA A 24 -7.08 -8.45 -9.77
C ALA A 24 -6.87 -9.83 -9.14
N ARG A 25 -6.26 -10.77 -9.86
CA ARG A 25 -5.94 -12.11 -9.32
C ARG A 25 -5.00 -12.04 -8.12
N ARG A 26 -3.93 -11.25 -8.23
CA ARG A 26 -2.97 -11.02 -7.13
C ARG A 26 -3.62 -10.39 -5.91
N ILE A 27 -4.59 -9.50 -6.10
CA ILE A 27 -5.34 -8.94 -4.97
C ILE A 27 -6.21 -9.98 -4.31
N ALA A 28 -6.87 -10.85 -5.08
CA ALA A 28 -7.68 -11.94 -4.55
C ALA A 28 -6.83 -12.90 -3.68
N GLU A 29 -5.57 -13.15 -4.06
CA GLU A 29 -4.65 -13.99 -3.28
C GLU A 29 -4.32 -13.41 -1.89
N VAL A 30 -4.29 -12.08 -1.77
CA VAL A 30 -4.01 -11.37 -0.51
C VAL A 30 -5.25 -10.73 0.12
N GLU A 31 -6.44 -11.05 -0.39
CA GLU A 31 -7.69 -10.36 -0.03
C GLU A 31 -7.97 -10.45 1.47
N ARG A 32 -7.71 -11.62 2.07
CA ARG A 32 -7.88 -11.84 3.51
C ARG A 32 -7.00 -10.88 4.33
N GLN A 33 -5.70 -10.86 4.06
CA GLN A 33 -4.72 -10.04 4.78
C GLN A 33 -4.96 -8.55 4.53
N LEU A 34 -5.33 -8.19 3.30
CA LEU A 34 -5.71 -6.83 2.95
C LEU A 34 -6.99 -6.40 3.66
N GLY A 35 -7.95 -7.32 3.82
CA GLY A 35 -9.16 -7.13 4.61
C GLY A 35 -8.89 -6.94 6.10
N GLU A 36 -7.97 -7.73 6.68
CA GLU A 36 -7.51 -7.55 8.06
C GLU A 36 -6.82 -6.20 8.25
N LEU A 37 -5.95 -5.80 7.32
CA LEU A 37 -5.31 -4.49 7.33
C LEU A 37 -6.35 -3.36 7.21
N ALA A 38 -7.31 -3.50 6.29
CA ALA A 38 -8.44 -2.58 6.11
C ALA A 38 -9.33 -2.42 7.35
N GLY A 39 -9.44 -3.47 8.17
CA GLY A 39 -10.13 -3.41 9.46
C GLY A 39 -9.32 -2.73 10.57
N LYS A 40 -7.98 -2.79 10.51
CA LYS A 40 -7.08 -2.21 11.51
C LYS A 40 -6.81 -0.73 11.31
N VAL A 41 -6.78 -0.24 10.07
CA VAL A 41 -6.45 1.16 9.76
C VAL A 41 -7.66 1.92 9.26
N SER A 42 -7.84 3.16 9.70
CA SER A 42 -8.91 4.05 9.21
C SER A 42 -8.54 4.81 7.93
N ASP A 43 -7.27 4.79 7.54
CA ASP A 43 -6.73 5.52 6.40
C ASP A 43 -6.94 4.84 5.04
N LYS A 44 -6.87 5.63 3.95
CA LYS A 44 -6.99 5.10 2.58
C LYS A 44 -5.91 4.03 2.32
N LEU A 45 -6.31 2.94 1.68
CA LEU A 45 -5.40 1.88 1.24
C LEU A 45 -5.16 1.96 -0.26
N GLU A 46 -3.90 1.91 -0.66
CA GLU A 46 -3.47 1.81 -2.05
C GLU A 46 -2.50 0.63 -2.20
N VAL A 47 -2.89 -0.35 -3.00
CA VAL A 47 -2.20 -1.63 -3.17
C VAL A 47 -1.51 -1.68 -4.52
N ILE A 48 -0.26 -2.09 -4.51
CA ILE A 48 0.56 -2.37 -5.69
C ILE A 48 0.77 -3.88 -5.74
N PRO A 49 0.09 -4.58 -6.66
CA PRO A 49 0.18 -6.03 -6.75
C PRO A 49 1.50 -6.46 -7.41
N SER A 50 2.36 -7.19 -6.69
CA SER A 50 3.57 -7.86 -7.22
C SER A 50 3.35 -9.37 -7.36
N ARG A 51 4.28 -10.07 -8.00
CA ARG A 51 4.27 -11.54 -8.13
C ARG A 51 4.48 -12.27 -6.81
N HIS A 52 5.26 -11.68 -5.90
CA HIS A 52 5.70 -12.35 -4.66
C HIS A 52 5.26 -11.61 -3.40
N ALA A 53 4.75 -10.38 -3.54
CA ALA A 53 4.26 -9.58 -2.43
C ALA A 53 3.13 -8.65 -2.89
N ALA A 54 2.39 -8.07 -1.95
CA ALA A 54 1.52 -6.93 -2.23
C ALA A 54 1.95 -5.76 -1.36
N TYR A 55 2.40 -4.67 -1.99
CA TYR A 55 2.79 -3.46 -1.27
C TYR A 55 1.57 -2.57 -1.05
N VAL A 56 1.37 -2.11 0.18
CA VAL A 56 0.18 -1.35 0.58
C VAL A 56 0.61 -0.02 1.18
N PHE A 57 0.36 1.06 0.46
CA PHE A 57 0.45 2.42 0.99
C PHE A 57 -0.80 2.73 1.81
N ILE A 58 -0.59 3.24 3.02
CA ILE A 58 -1.65 3.57 3.99
C ILE A 58 -1.66 5.08 4.19
N GLY A 59 -2.73 5.77 3.82
CA GLY A 59 -2.86 7.22 3.96
C GLY A 59 -2.90 7.97 2.63
N LYS A 60 -2.17 9.07 2.54
CA LYS A 60 -2.15 10.01 1.41
C LYS A 60 -0.73 10.16 0.86
N PRO A 61 -0.20 9.16 0.14
CA PRO A 61 1.07 9.30 -0.58
C PRO A 61 0.95 10.40 -1.66
N PRO A 62 2.01 11.19 -1.92
CA PRO A 62 3.36 11.14 -1.32
C PRO A 62 3.50 11.87 0.03
N LYS A 63 2.45 12.54 0.54
CA LYS A 63 2.57 13.46 1.70
C LYS A 63 2.69 12.74 3.05
N LYS A 64 1.62 12.05 3.47
CA LYS A 64 1.56 11.37 4.77
C LYS A 64 1.10 9.94 4.53
N PHE A 65 2.02 9.01 4.59
CA PHE A 65 1.74 7.61 4.34
C PHE A 65 2.56 6.70 5.24
N GLY A 66 1.98 5.56 5.59
CA GLY A 66 2.72 4.38 6.00
C GLY A 66 2.85 3.41 4.83
N LEU A 67 3.74 2.43 4.98
CA LEU A 67 3.86 1.31 4.06
C LEU A 67 3.75 0.01 4.84
N ALA A 68 2.90 -0.88 4.33
CA ALA A 68 2.84 -2.28 4.70
C ALA A 68 3.12 -3.13 3.45
N TRP A 69 3.55 -4.37 3.63
CA TRP A 69 3.62 -5.35 2.56
C TRP A 69 3.14 -6.70 3.05
N ILE A 70 2.41 -7.37 2.17
CA ILE A 70 1.84 -8.68 2.41
C ILE A 70 2.72 -9.68 1.68
N HIS A 71 3.33 -10.60 2.42
CA HIS A 71 4.21 -11.64 1.88
C HIS A 71 4.04 -12.92 2.70
N ASN A 72 4.08 -14.08 2.05
CA ASN A 72 3.93 -15.40 2.71
C ASN A 72 2.71 -15.51 3.65
N GLY A 73 1.66 -14.74 3.37
CA GLY A 73 0.45 -14.70 4.17
C GLY A 73 0.50 -13.83 5.44
N GLU A 74 1.62 -13.15 5.69
CA GLU A 74 1.83 -12.21 6.79
C GLU A 74 1.81 -10.76 6.31
N VAL A 75 1.47 -9.84 7.22
CA VAL A 75 1.50 -8.39 6.98
C VAL A 75 2.64 -7.79 7.77
N SER A 76 3.66 -7.31 7.06
CA SER A 76 4.78 -6.56 7.63
C SER A 76 4.62 -5.07 7.35
N GLY A 77 5.25 -4.22 8.16
CA GLY A 77 5.18 -2.77 7.96
C GLY A 77 6.47 -2.08 8.35
N LEU A 78 6.67 -0.84 7.91
CA LEU A 78 7.91 -0.12 8.23
C LEU A 78 8.17 0.00 9.73
N ASN A 79 7.12 0.09 10.55
CA ASN A 79 7.26 0.14 12.01
C ASN A 79 7.81 -1.17 12.60
N SER A 80 7.53 -2.32 11.98
CA SER A 80 8.08 -3.60 12.46
C SER A 80 9.58 -3.68 12.21
N LEU A 81 10.11 -3.03 11.17
CA LEU A 81 11.57 -2.98 10.95
C LEU A 81 12.35 -2.27 12.05
N VAL A 82 11.77 -1.24 12.68
CA VAL A 82 12.38 -0.59 13.85
C VAL A 82 12.44 -1.55 15.03
N GLN A 83 11.37 -2.32 15.24
CA GLN A 83 11.24 -3.23 16.37
C GLN A 83 12.06 -4.51 16.19
N ASP A 84 12.04 -5.09 14.99
CA ASP A 84 12.59 -6.40 14.69
C ASP A 84 14.05 -6.33 14.22
N HIS A 85 14.42 -5.29 13.48
CA HIS A 85 15.76 -5.12 12.89
C HIS A 85 16.58 -4.01 13.58
N GLY A 86 16.03 -3.32 14.58
CA GLY A 86 16.74 -2.27 15.32
C GLY A 86 17.09 -1.05 14.48
N MET A 87 16.38 -0.82 13.38
CA MET A 87 16.63 0.29 12.46
C MET A 87 16.45 1.64 13.18
N LYS A 88 17.40 2.56 13.00
CA LYS A 88 17.33 3.88 13.65
C LYS A 88 16.21 4.71 13.02
N PRO A 89 15.55 5.61 13.77
CA PRO A 89 14.52 6.50 13.23
C PRO A 89 14.98 7.27 11.99
N SER A 90 16.23 7.73 11.94
CA SER A 90 16.80 8.45 10.79
C SER A 90 17.00 7.58 9.55
N GLU A 91 17.11 6.26 9.69
CA GLU A 91 17.18 5.33 8.57
C GLU A 91 15.77 5.07 8.01
N VAL A 92 14.77 4.96 8.88
CA VAL A 92 13.36 4.88 8.47
C VAL A 92 12.94 6.14 7.70
N GLU A 93 13.34 7.33 8.17
CA GLU A 93 13.08 8.58 7.46
C GLU A 93 13.65 8.57 6.03
N LYS A 94 14.89 8.11 5.86
CA LYS A 94 15.50 7.95 4.52
C LYS A 94 14.73 6.97 3.65
N VAL A 95 14.31 5.84 4.20
CA VAL A 95 13.49 4.84 3.48
C VAL A 95 12.16 5.46 3.05
N VAL A 96 11.49 6.21 3.93
CA VAL A 96 10.24 6.91 3.61
C VAL A 96 10.44 7.95 2.51
N ASP A 97 11.54 8.70 2.54
CA ASP A 97 11.87 9.68 1.51
C ASP A 97 12.16 9.02 0.15
N GLU A 98 12.86 7.89 0.14
CA GLU A 98 13.08 7.10 -1.09
C GLU A 98 11.76 6.55 -1.65
N LEU A 99 10.90 5.98 -0.80
CA LEU A 99 9.57 5.51 -1.18
C LEU A 99 8.72 6.65 -1.75
N ARG A 100 8.82 7.84 -1.16
CA ARG A 100 8.16 9.05 -1.66
C ARG A 100 8.63 9.36 -3.09
N SER A 101 9.93 9.36 -3.31
CA SER A 101 10.51 9.64 -4.64
C SER A 101 10.08 8.62 -5.69
N VAL A 102 10.04 7.33 -5.35
CA VAL A 102 9.55 6.28 -6.25
C VAL A 102 8.06 6.48 -6.57
N TYR A 103 7.24 6.78 -5.56
CA TYR A 103 5.81 7.03 -5.75
C TYR A 103 5.57 8.24 -6.67
N GLU A 104 6.31 9.33 -6.48
CA GLU A 104 6.21 10.53 -7.32
C GLU A 104 6.61 10.27 -8.77
N LYS A 105 7.66 9.47 -9.00
CA LYS A 105 8.07 9.05 -10.36
C LYS A 105 7.02 8.18 -11.05
N ALA A 106 6.20 7.45 -10.29
CA ALA A 106 5.08 6.66 -10.80
C ALA A 106 3.76 7.45 -10.84
N GLY A 107 3.79 8.79 -10.79
CA GLY A 107 2.61 9.66 -10.75
C GLY A 107 1.57 9.37 -11.85
N ASP A 108 2.05 9.05 -13.06
CA ASP A 108 1.25 8.76 -14.26
C ASP A 108 0.71 7.32 -14.34
N ALA A 109 0.96 6.50 -13.31
CA ALA A 109 0.45 5.14 -13.26
C ALA A 109 -1.09 5.12 -13.28
N LYS A 110 -1.65 4.17 -14.03
CA LYS A 110 -3.09 3.89 -14.00
C LYS A 110 -3.47 3.42 -12.60
N ARG A 111 -4.57 3.97 -12.09
CA ARG A 111 -5.14 3.61 -10.79
C ARG A 111 -6.54 3.11 -11.01
N PHE A 112 -6.87 2.05 -10.28
CA PHE A 112 -8.17 1.40 -10.29
C PHE A 112 -8.73 1.35 -8.87
N SER A 113 -9.99 1.02 -8.75
CA SER A 113 -10.63 0.75 -7.46
C SER A 113 -11.11 -0.70 -7.38
N THR A 114 -11.05 -1.27 -6.20
CA THR A 114 -11.69 -2.55 -5.90
C THR A 114 -12.28 -2.51 -4.50
N LYS A 115 -13.28 -3.35 -4.26
CA LYS A 115 -13.89 -3.50 -2.94
C LYS A 115 -13.27 -4.72 -2.26
N VAL A 116 -12.70 -4.53 -1.08
CA VAL A 116 -12.20 -5.60 -0.22
C VAL A 116 -13.02 -5.54 1.05
N ASN A 117 -13.80 -6.58 1.34
CA ASN A 117 -14.89 -6.57 2.31
C ASN A 117 -15.87 -5.40 2.04
N ASP A 118 -15.97 -4.44 2.97
CA ASP A 118 -16.80 -3.25 2.87
C ASP A 118 -16.02 -1.96 2.60
N ARG A 119 -14.74 -2.08 2.25
CA ARG A 119 -13.84 -0.94 2.09
C ARG A 119 -13.34 -0.83 0.66
N LEU A 120 -13.37 0.38 0.12
CA LEU A 120 -12.75 0.69 -1.17
C LEU A 120 -11.23 0.78 -1.01
N VAL A 121 -10.53 0.04 -1.86
CA VAL A 121 -9.08 0.00 -1.95
C VAL A 121 -8.67 0.46 -3.34
N VAL A 122 -7.62 1.28 -3.42
CA VAL A 122 -7.03 1.68 -4.70
C VAL A 122 -6.03 0.63 -5.13
N VAL A 123 -6.03 0.31 -6.42
CA VAL A 123 -5.07 -0.59 -7.02
C VAL A 123 -4.23 0.17 -8.03
N THR A 124 -2.92 0.12 -7.85
CA THR A 124 -1.96 0.75 -8.75
C THR A 124 -1.06 -0.32 -9.36
N PRO A 125 -1.49 -0.97 -10.46
CA PRO A 125 -0.69 -1.98 -11.15
C PRO A 125 0.39 -1.29 -11.98
N SER A 126 1.51 -0.96 -11.35
CA SER A 126 2.67 -0.34 -11.99
C SER A 126 3.93 -1.11 -11.65
N SER A 127 4.54 -1.74 -12.66
CA SER A 127 5.81 -2.46 -12.50
C SER A 127 6.94 -1.52 -12.08
N GLN A 128 6.93 -0.26 -12.53
CA GLN A 128 7.94 0.72 -12.10
C GLN A 128 7.85 1.02 -10.60
N LEU A 129 6.63 1.23 -10.11
CA LEU A 129 6.38 1.49 -8.69
C LEU A 129 6.68 0.24 -7.86
N GLU A 130 6.26 -0.91 -8.35
CA GLU A 130 6.51 -2.21 -7.76
C GLU A 130 8.02 -2.49 -7.60
N GLU A 131 8.80 -2.41 -8.69
CA GLU A 131 10.25 -2.65 -8.65
C GLU A 131 10.98 -1.66 -7.74
N GLY A 132 10.57 -0.39 -7.76
CA GLY A 132 11.17 0.63 -6.92
C GLY A 132 10.92 0.38 -5.43
N VAL A 133 9.68 0.05 -5.06
CA VAL A 133 9.33 -0.32 -3.68
C VAL A 133 10.01 -1.63 -3.28
N HIS A 134 9.99 -2.63 -4.15
CA HIS A 134 10.63 -3.93 -3.89
C HIS A 134 12.12 -3.77 -3.58
N LYS A 135 12.87 -3.04 -4.42
CA LYS A 135 14.31 -2.80 -4.19
C LYS A 135 14.60 -2.11 -2.85
N ILE A 136 13.75 -1.17 -2.43
CA ILE A 136 13.92 -0.47 -1.15
C ILE A 136 13.66 -1.44 0.01
N ILE A 137 12.58 -2.22 -0.07
CA ILE A 137 12.20 -3.17 0.99
C ILE A 137 13.19 -4.33 1.08
N ASP A 138 13.62 -4.88 -0.04
CA ASP A 138 14.61 -5.96 -0.11
C ASP A 138 15.93 -5.56 0.57
N ARG A 139 16.40 -4.32 0.32
CA ARG A 139 17.63 -3.76 0.91
C ARG A 139 17.58 -3.58 2.43
N ILE A 140 16.40 -3.44 3.02
CA ILE A 140 16.25 -3.20 4.47
C ILE A 140 15.76 -4.42 5.24
N THR A 141 15.41 -5.50 4.52
CA THR A 141 14.98 -6.78 5.10
C THR A 141 16.04 -7.87 4.97
N HIS A 142 17.01 -7.72 4.05
CA HIS A 142 18.23 -8.51 3.94
C HIS A 142 19.44 -7.78 4.54
#